data_AF-A0A932H7E5-F1
#
_entry.id   AF-A0A932H7E5-F1
#
_cell.length_a   1.000
_cell.length_b   1.000
_cell.length_c   1.000
_cell.angle_alpha   90.00
_cell.angle_beta   90.00
_cell.angle_gamma   90.00
#
_symmetry.space_group_name_H-M   'P 1'
#
loop_
_entity.id
_entity.type
_entity.pdbx_description
1 polymer ?
#
loop_
_entity_poly.entity_id
_entity_poly.type
_entity_poly.pdbx_seq_one_letter_code
_entity_poly.pdbx_strand_id
1 'polypeptide(L)'
;MTRQKLAVDGTSPNHDSHLPARFLSGASLFLALSLGLLGQVALAKDIRVVYSSITASQSVVWVARETGIYRKHGLDVQLVFVSSGSRAISALIAGEDAIKNRPDLLESFSKAVVEGIHFIKTKPKETLKIFQKFFATDDMEALQDAYDEYIRQIPRVPYAEPKAIQTVLQIVGESQPAALKARPEQFLDDSFLQKLERSGFVGGLYGR
;
A
#
# COMPACT_ATOMS: atom_id res chain seq x y z
N MET A 1 40.31 29.38 73.29
CA MET A 1 40.04 29.37 71.83
C MET A 1 41.33 28.97 71.11
N THR A 2 41.47 27.74 70.57
CA THR A 2 42.53 27.32 69.60
C THR A 2 42.41 25.82 69.23
N ARG A 3 42.65 25.49 67.95
CA ARG A 3 43.02 24.21 67.28
C ARG A 3 42.78 22.84 67.97
N GLN A 4 42.10 21.93 67.24
CA GLN A 4 42.36 20.47 67.16
C GLN A 4 41.70 19.89 65.88
N LYS A 5 42.16 18.90 65.10
CA LYS A 5 43.51 18.41 64.64
C LYS A 5 43.70 16.87 64.81
N LEU A 6 43.89 16.15 63.68
CA LEU A 6 44.08 14.67 63.50
C LEU A 6 42.83 13.78 63.75
N ALA A 7 42.70 12.56 63.22
CA ALA A 7 43.63 11.66 62.50
C ALA A 7 43.33 11.56 60.98
N VAL A 8 44.09 10.92 60.07
CA VAL A 8 45.33 10.07 60.11
C VAL A 8 45.16 8.57 60.41
N ASP A 9 44.72 7.81 59.40
CA ASP A 9 45.36 6.54 58.95
C ASP A 9 44.93 6.29 57.48
N GLY A 10 45.58 5.47 56.64
CA GLY A 10 46.60 4.46 56.89
C GLY A 10 46.11 3.10 56.37
N THR A 11 46.31 2.81 55.08
CA THR A 11 47.32 1.80 54.69
C THR A 11 47.67 1.90 53.19
N SER A 12 48.89 1.45 52.85
CA SER A 12 49.48 1.37 51.48
C SER A 12 49.51 -0.12 51.03
N PRO A 13 50.09 -0.58 49.89
CA PRO A 13 51.04 0.10 48.99
C PRO A 13 50.91 -0.17 47.45
N ASN A 14 51.84 0.44 46.68
CA ASN A 14 52.38 0.05 45.35
C ASN A 14 51.39 -0.16 44.17
N HIS A 15 51.57 0.53 43.04
CA HIS A 15 52.66 0.22 42.11
C HIS A 15 53.18 1.45 41.33
N ASP A 16 54.49 1.48 41.06
CA ASP A 16 55.19 2.50 40.28
C ASP A 16 55.00 2.36 38.74
N SER A 17 55.58 3.33 38.02
CA SER A 17 56.06 3.26 36.62
C SER A 17 55.05 3.38 35.47
N HIS A 18 55.04 4.61 34.94
CA HIS A 18 54.97 5.06 33.53
C HIS A 18 55.05 4.04 32.36
N LEU A 19 54.64 4.58 31.18
CA LEU A 19 54.87 4.14 29.78
C LEU A 19 53.73 3.32 29.13
N PRO A 20 53.60 3.33 27.79
CA PRO A 20 53.93 4.39 26.81
C PRO A 20 52.78 4.70 25.83
N ALA A 21 52.94 5.76 25.03
CA ALA A 21 52.02 6.06 23.93
C ALA A 21 52.22 5.13 22.72
N ARG A 22 51.26 4.23 22.44
CA ARG A 22 51.08 3.54 21.15
C ARG A 22 49.75 2.76 21.11
N PHE A 23 48.78 3.18 20.30
CA PHE A 23 47.75 2.32 19.64
C PHE A 23 46.82 3.14 18.72
N LEU A 24 47.39 3.85 17.74
CA LEU A 24 46.64 4.43 16.61
C LEU A 24 46.65 3.47 15.41
N SER A 25 45.75 2.48 15.42
CA SER A 25 45.28 1.72 14.24
C SER A 25 44.21 0.71 14.66
N GLY A 26 42.99 0.78 14.11
CA GLY A 26 41.96 -0.23 14.34
C GLY A 26 40.50 0.18 14.12
N ALA A 27 40.15 1.45 14.34
CA ALA A 27 38.75 1.89 14.36
C ALA A 27 38.10 2.09 12.96
N SER A 28 38.89 2.23 11.89
CA SER A 28 38.39 2.74 10.60
C SER A 28 37.78 1.70 9.66
N LEU A 29 37.92 0.39 9.92
CA LEU A 29 37.51 -0.64 8.96
C LEU A 29 36.12 -1.24 9.23
N PHE A 30 35.62 -1.20 10.47
CA PHE A 30 34.29 -1.73 10.82
C PHE A 30 33.14 -0.82 10.37
N LEU A 31 33.34 0.50 10.30
CA LEU A 31 32.30 1.45 9.89
C LEU A 31 32.04 1.45 8.36
N ALA A 32 32.98 0.93 7.57
CA ALA A 32 32.85 0.85 6.11
C ALA A 32 31.97 -0.33 5.65
N LEU A 33 31.87 -1.41 6.43
CA LEU A 33 31.21 -2.64 6.00
C LEU A 33 29.69 -2.66 6.26
N SER A 34 29.18 -1.77 7.12
CA SER A 34 27.74 -1.62 7.39
C SER A 34 27.00 -0.80 6.32
N LEU A 35 27.66 0.15 5.65
CA LEU A 35 27.07 0.93 4.57
C LEU A 35 26.83 0.10 3.29
N GLY A 36 27.60 -0.97 3.09
CA GLY A 36 27.48 -1.86 1.92
C GLY A 36 26.19 -2.68 1.88
N LEU A 37 25.39 -2.71 2.95
CA LEU A 37 24.10 -3.40 3.00
C LEU A 37 22.90 -2.47 3.23
N LEU A 38 23.03 -1.20 2.84
CA LEU A 38 21.90 -0.42 2.32
C LEU A 38 21.47 -1.03 0.96
N GLY A 39 20.91 -2.24 1.02
CA GLY A 39 20.12 -2.77 -0.07
C GLY A 39 19.04 -1.75 -0.41
N GLN A 40 18.78 -1.55 -1.71
CA GLN A 40 17.85 -0.53 -2.17
C GLN A 40 16.47 -0.76 -1.55
N VAL A 41 16.15 0.01 -0.52
CA VAL A 41 14.78 0.21 -0.07
C VAL A 41 14.12 0.93 -1.23
N ALA A 42 13.48 0.18 -2.12
CA ALA A 42 12.77 0.73 -3.26
C ALA A 42 11.76 1.73 -2.71
N LEU A 43 11.98 3.02 -2.99
CA LEU A 43 11.14 4.12 -2.52
C LEU A 43 9.70 3.78 -2.90
N ALA A 44 8.87 3.53 -1.89
CA ALA A 44 7.50 3.11 -2.08
C ALA A 44 6.76 4.19 -2.88
N LYS A 45 5.95 3.75 -3.84
CA LYS A 45 5.27 4.69 -4.74
C LYS A 45 3.99 5.16 -4.07
N ASP A 46 4.02 6.39 -3.56
CA ASP A 46 2.86 7.05 -2.95
C ASP A 46 1.70 7.14 -3.97
N ILE A 47 0.55 6.58 -3.63
CA ILE A 47 -0.69 6.75 -4.40
C ILE A 47 -1.89 6.91 -3.45
N ARG A 48 -2.78 7.85 -3.79
CA ARG A 48 -4.04 8.07 -3.09
C ARG A 48 -5.15 7.40 -3.89
N VAL A 49 -5.86 6.46 -3.28
CA VAL A 49 -6.94 5.70 -3.91
C VAL A 49 -8.26 6.10 -3.28
N VAL A 50 -9.15 6.67 -4.08
CA VAL A 50 -10.44 7.20 -3.64
C VAL A 50 -11.50 6.10 -3.71
N TYR A 51 -12.31 5.98 -2.65
CA TYR A 51 -13.49 5.11 -2.64
C TYR A 51 -14.70 5.86 -2.07
N SER A 52 -15.90 5.56 -2.57
CA SER A 52 -17.09 6.41 -2.35
C SER A 52 -18.29 5.72 -1.68
N SER A 53 -18.19 4.42 -1.41
CA SER A 53 -19.23 3.65 -0.74
C SER A 53 -18.64 2.57 0.16
N ILE A 54 -19.35 2.20 1.22
CA ILE A 54 -19.02 1.05 2.07
C ILE A 54 -19.81 -0.15 1.53
N THR A 55 -19.27 -0.77 0.49
CA THR A 55 -19.90 -1.89 -0.26
C THR A 55 -18.86 -2.95 -0.55
N ALA A 56 -19.27 -4.22 -0.65
CA ALA A 56 -18.34 -5.32 -0.92
C ALA A 56 -17.56 -5.10 -2.24
N SER A 57 -18.20 -4.48 -3.23
CA SER A 57 -17.58 -4.01 -4.48
C SER A 57 -16.35 -3.12 -4.32
N GLN A 58 -16.30 -2.28 -3.27
CA GLN A 58 -15.17 -1.40 -2.95
C GLN A 58 -14.12 -2.08 -2.07
N SER A 59 -14.40 -3.28 -1.54
CA SER A 59 -13.55 -3.90 -0.51
C SER A 59 -12.15 -4.28 -1.00
N VAL A 60 -11.93 -4.53 -2.31
CA VAL A 60 -10.61 -4.89 -2.88
C VAL A 60 -9.51 -3.91 -2.49
N VAL A 61 -9.77 -2.59 -2.53
CA VAL A 61 -8.73 -1.60 -2.19
C VAL A 61 -8.42 -1.60 -0.69
N TRP A 62 -9.38 -1.99 0.15
CA TRP A 62 -9.19 -2.19 1.58
C TRP A 62 -8.45 -3.50 1.89
N VAL A 63 -8.86 -4.61 1.26
CA VAL A 63 -8.21 -5.92 1.38
C VAL A 63 -6.75 -5.84 0.95
N ALA A 64 -6.43 -5.21 -0.18
CA ALA A 64 -5.05 -5.07 -0.66
C ALA A 64 -4.15 -4.24 0.28
N ARG A 65 -4.74 -3.37 1.11
CA ARG A 65 -4.04 -2.66 2.20
C ARG A 65 -3.87 -3.53 3.44
N GLU A 66 -4.95 -4.10 3.97
CA GLU A 66 -4.93 -4.89 5.22
C GLU A 66 -4.05 -6.14 5.11
N THR A 67 -3.98 -6.75 3.92
CA THR A 67 -3.12 -7.92 3.61
C THR A 67 -1.68 -7.54 3.25
N GLY A 68 -1.37 -6.26 3.07
CA GLY A 68 -0.04 -5.80 2.65
C GLY A 68 0.31 -6.04 1.18
N ILE A 69 -0.63 -6.50 0.34
CA ILE A 69 -0.43 -6.73 -1.10
C ILE A 69 0.09 -5.45 -1.80
N TYR A 70 -0.36 -4.26 -1.41
CA TYR A 70 0.19 -3.02 -1.94
C TYR A 70 1.70 -2.86 -1.70
N ARG A 71 2.17 -3.11 -0.46
CA ARG A 71 3.60 -3.06 -0.13
C ARG A 71 4.40 -4.12 -0.89
N LYS A 72 3.83 -5.31 -1.10
CA LYS A 72 4.43 -6.38 -1.94
C LYS A 72 4.71 -5.91 -3.38
N HIS A 73 3.86 -5.05 -3.93
CA HIS A 73 4.03 -4.47 -5.28
C HIS A 73 4.74 -3.10 -5.29
N GLY A 74 5.36 -2.71 -4.17
CA GLY A 74 6.15 -1.48 -4.05
C GLY A 74 5.33 -0.19 -3.94
N LEU A 75 4.08 -0.29 -3.48
CA LEU A 75 3.16 0.84 -3.32
C LEU A 75 2.99 1.21 -1.84
N ASP A 76 2.96 2.52 -1.55
CA ASP A 76 2.31 3.01 -0.32
C ASP A 76 0.97 3.64 -0.71
N VAL A 77 -0.11 3.19 -0.07
CA VAL A 77 -1.47 3.43 -0.54
C VAL A 77 -2.33 4.02 0.56
N GLN A 78 -2.62 5.31 0.38
CA GLN A 78 -3.54 6.05 1.23
C GLN A 78 -4.97 5.89 0.66
N LEU A 79 -5.84 5.21 1.41
CA LEU A 79 -7.25 5.06 1.04
C LEU A 79 -8.04 6.27 1.54
N VAL A 80 -8.71 6.98 0.62
CA VAL A 80 -9.43 8.22 0.90
C VAL A 80 -10.93 7.99 0.68
N PHE A 81 -11.72 8.04 1.75
CA PHE A 81 -13.18 7.94 1.63
C PHE A 81 -13.77 9.29 1.22
N VAL A 82 -14.60 9.29 0.16
CA VAL A 82 -15.32 10.47 -0.32
C VAL A 82 -16.78 10.10 -0.57
N SER A 83 -17.65 10.36 0.41
CA SER A 83 -19.07 9.98 0.43
C SER A 83 -19.95 10.60 -0.67
N SER A 84 -19.42 11.53 -1.46
CA SER A 84 -20.09 12.14 -2.61
C SER A 84 -19.49 11.58 -3.90
N GLY A 85 -20.28 10.80 -4.66
CA GLY A 85 -19.82 10.14 -5.89
C GLY A 85 -19.24 11.11 -6.93
N SER A 86 -19.88 12.25 -7.16
CA SER A 86 -19.38 13.27 -8.09
C SER A 86 -18.07 13.91 -7.62
N ARG A 87 -17.87 14.12 -6.31
CA ARG A 87 -16.57 14.56 -5.75
C ARG A 87 -15.51 13.47 -5.83
N ALA A 88 -15.87 12.21 -5.60
CA ALA A 88 -14.97 11.07 -5.70
C ALA A 88 -14.45 10.91 -7.14
N ILE A 89 -15.35 10.95 -8.12
CA ILE A 89 -15.01 10.94 -9.54
C ILE A 89 -14.13 12.15 -9.91
N SER A 90 -14.49 13.35 -9.45
CA SER A 90 -13.68 14.56 -9.70
C SER A 90 -12.25 14.43 -9.13
N ALA A 91 -12.09 13.79 -7.97
CA ALA A 91 -10.79 13.52 -7.36
C ALA A 91 -9.99 12.43 -8.11
N LEU A 92 -10.66 11.45 -8.72
CA LEU A 92 -10.01 10.47 -9.60
C LEU A 92 -9.51 11.12 -10.90
N ILE A 93 -10.34 11.95 -11.55
CA ILE A 93 -9.97 12.70 -12.77
C ILE A 93 -8.79 13.64 -12.48
N ALA A 94 -8.85 14.41 -11.37
CA ALA A 94 -7.73 15.26 -10.94
C ALA A 94 -6.46 14.48 -10.52
N GLY A 95 -6.54 13.16 -10.39
CA GLY A 95 -5.42 12.26 -10.15
C GLY A 95 -4.87 11.56 -11.40
N GLU A 96 -5.54 11.65 -12.55
CA GLU A 96 -5.18 10.90 -13.77
C GLU A 96 -3.73 11.19 -14.21
N ASP A 97 -3.36 12.47 -14.32
CA ASP A 97 -2.04 12.90 -14.80
C ASP A 97 -0.87 12.39 -13.93
N ALA A 98 -1.12 12.10 -12.65
CA ALA A 98 -0.12 11.51 -11.75
C ALA A 98 0.16 10.02 -12.04
N ILE A 99 -0.78 9.31 -12.68
CA ILE A 99 -0.64 7.90 -13.08
C ILE A 99 -0.26 7.79 -14.57
N LYS A 100 -0.77 8.69 -15.41
CA LYS A 100 -0.60 8.74 -16.87
C LYS A 100 0.85 8.66 -17.35
N ASN A 101 1.75 9.33 -16.64
CA ASN A 101 3.19 9.34 -16.92
C ASN A 101 3.99 8.33 -16.07
N ARG A 102 3.30 7.39 -15.41
CA ARG A 102 3.84 6.41 -14.48
C ARG A 102 3.36 4.99 -14.81
N PRO A 103 3.75 4.41 -15.96
CA PRO A 103 3.37 3.04 -16.33
C PRO A 103 3.87 2.00 -15.31
N ASP A 104 4.94 2.32 -14.57
CA ASP A 104 5.47 1.53 -13.47
C ASP A 104 4.56 1.53 -12.23
N LEU A 105 3.81 2.61 -12.01
CA LEU A 105 2.81 2.72 -10.94
C LEU A 105 1.54 1.98 -11.33
N LEU A 106 1.08 2.16 -12.57
CA LEU A 106 -0.09 1.49 -13.12
C LEU A 106 0.09 -0.04 -13.09
N GLU A 107 1.23 -0.57 -13.56
CA GLU A 107 1.48 -2.03 -13.54
C GLU A 107 1.53 -2.59 -12.10
N SER A 108 2.16 -1.89 -11.15
CA SER A 108 2.12 -2.27 -9.73
C SER A 108 0.70 -2.25 -9.16
N PHE A 109 -0.11 -1.26 -9.53
CA PHE A 109 -1.48 -1.11 -9.03
C PHE A 109 -2.43 -2.17 -9.60
N SER A 110 -2.40 -2.43 -10.92
CA SER A 110 -3.17 -3.51 -11.55
C SER A 110 -2.80 -4.88 -10.96
N LYS A 111 -1.52 -5.15 -10.70
CA LYS A 111 -1.07 -6.36 -10.00
C LYS A 111 -1.66 -6.48 -8.60
N ALA A 112 -1.63 -5.40 -7.82
CA ALA A 112 -2.16 -5.38 -6.46
C ALA A 112 -3.69 -5.55 -6.41
N VAL A 113 -4.43 -4.96 -7.35
CA VAL A 113 -5.88 -5.12 -7.49
C VAL A 113 -6.22 -6.57 -7.85
N VAL A 114 -5.57 -7.16 -8.86
CA VAL A 114 -5.80 -8.55 -9.28
C VAL A 114 -5.41 -9.55 -8.18
N GLU A 115 -4.32 -9.32 -7.45
CA GLU A 115 -3.95 -10.16 -6.32
C GLU A 115 -4.90 -10.00 -5.12
N GLY A 116 -5.46 -8.80 -4.89
CA GLY A 116 -6.52 -8.58 -3.90
C GLY A 116 -7.82 -9.32 -4.23
N ILE A 117 -8.21 -9.33 -5.51
CA ILE A 117 -9.35 -10.12 -6.01
C ILE A 117 -9.10 -11.63 -5.85
N HIS A 118 -7.88 -12.08 -6.16
CA HIS A 118 -7.46 -13.46 -5.91
C HIS A 118 -7.55 -13.81 -4.41
N PHE A 119 -7.07 -12.93 -3.52
CA PHE A 119 -7.18 -13.12 -2.07
C PHE A 119 -8.65 -13.27 -1.65
N ILE A 120 -9.52 -12.33 -2.06
CA ILE A 120 -10.97 -12.39 -1.78
C ILE A 120 -11.56 -13.75 -2.19
N LYS A 121 -11.30 -14.20 -3.42
CA LYS A 121 -11.85 -15.47 -3.94
C LYS A 121 -11.24 -16.73 -3.33
N THR A 122 -10.12 -16.67 -2.61
CA THR A 122 -9.39 -17.86 -2.10
C THR A 122 -9.17 -17.88 -0.59
N LYS A 123 -9.49 -16.78 0.10
CA LYS A 123 -9.33 -16.59 1.55
C LYS A 123 -10.61 -16.04 2.18
N PRO A 124 -11.76 -16.77 2.10
CA PRO A 124 -13.06 -16.29 2.58
C PRO A 124 -13.02 -15.92 4.07
N LYS A 125 -12.43 -16.77 4.92
CA LYS A 125 -12.42 -16.57 6.38
C LYS A 125 -11.59 -15.36 6.81
N GLU A 126 -10.53 -15.07 6.08
CA GLU A 126 -9.66 -13.92 6.27
C GLU A 126 -10.29 -12.64 5.68
N THR A 127 -10.97 -12.77 4.54
CA THR A 127 -11.71 -11.68 3.88
C THR A 127 -12.90 -11.21 4.72
N LEU A 128 -13.68 -12.13 5.31
CA LEU A 128 -14.79 -11.78 6.20
C LEU A 128 -14.33 -10.99 7.43
N LYS A 129 -13.15 -11.30 8.00
CA LYS A 129 -12.53 -10.51 9.08
C LYS A 129 -12.10 -9.10 8.65
N ILE A 130 -11.77 -8.92 7.37
CA ILE A 130 -11.52 -7.59 6.79
C ILE A 130 -12.86 -6.88 6.55
N PHE A 131 -13.90 -7.60 6.14
CA PHE A 131 -15.24 -7.06 5.95
C PHE A 131 -15.85 -6.57 7.27
N GLN A 132 -15.75 -7.32 8.39
CA GLN A 132 -16.15 -6.86 9.73
C GLN A 132 -15.62 -5.46 10.04
N LYS A 133 -14.30 -5.25 9.85
CA LYS A 133 -13.63 -3.95 10.03
C LYS A 133 -14.11 -2.88 9.06
N PHE A 134 -14.32 -3.23 7.78
CA PHE A 134 -14.64 -2.29 6.71
C PHE A 134 -16.10 -1.80 6.78
N PHE A 135 -17.04 -2.70 7.08
CA PHE A 135 -18.45 -2.38 7.31
C PHE A 135 -18.75 -1.90 8.74
N ALA A 136 -17.81 -2.08 9.67
CA ALA A 136 -17.97 -1.82 11.10
C ALA A 136 -19.18 -2.56 11.71
N THR A 137 -19.30 -3.86 11.42
CA THR A 137 -20.37 -4.73 11.93
C THR A 137 -19.84 -6.12 12.29
N ASP A 138 -20.51 -6.76 13.25
CA ASP A 138 -20.30 -8.16 13.66
C ASP A 138 -21.41 -9.10 13.13
N ASP A 139 -22.32 -8.59 12.30
CA ASP A 139 -23.38 -9.38 11.64
C ASP A 139 -22.77 -10.33 10.58
N MET A 140 -22.42 -11.53 11.03
CA MET A 140 -21.79 -12.55 10.20
C MET A 140 -22.69 -13.10 9.08
N GLU A 141 -24.02 -12.95 9.19
CA GLU A 141 -24.96 -13.40 8.15
C GLU A 141 -24.96 -12.38 6.99
N ALA A 142 -25.17 -11.10 7.29
CA ALA A 142 -25.08 -10.02 6.31
C ALA A 142 -23.68 -9.91 5.66
N LEU A 143 -22.61 -10.18 6.43
CA LEU A 143 -21.24 -10.22 5.91
C LEU A 143 -21.00 -11.40 4.96
N GLN A 144 -21.60 -12.57 5.23
CA GLN A 144 -21.51 -13.74 4.35
C GLN A 144 -22.28 -13.50 3.04
N ASP A 145 -23.50 -12.97 3.10
CA ASP A 145 -24.29 -12.59 1.93
C ASP A 145 -23.58 -11.56 1.05
N ALA A 146 -23.01 -10.51 1.68
CA ALA A 146 -22.25 -9.48 0.97
C ALA A 146 -20.97 -10.01 0.32
N TYR A 147 -20.33 -11.02 0.93
CA TYR A 147 -19.19 -11.73 0.34
C TYR A 147 -19.63 -12.63 -0.82
N ASP A 148 -20.67 -13.44 -0.65
CA ASP A 148 -21.11 -14.43 -1.64
C ASP A 148 -21.70 -13.76 -2.89
N GLU A 149 -22.44 -12.66 -2.76
CA GLU A 149 -22.85 -11.86 -3.93
C GLU A 149 -21.64 -11.25 -4.64
N TYR A 150 -20.66 -10.75 -3.88
CA TYR A 150 -19.48 -10.15 -4.50
C TYR A 150 -18.63 -11.16 -5.27
N ILE A 151 -18.39 -12.36 -4.73
CA ILE A 151 -17.60 -13.38 -5.42
C ILE A 151 -18.31 -13.99 -6.63
N ARG A 152 -19.67 -13.94 -6.69
CA ARG A 152 -20.44 -14.27 -7.90
C ARG A 152 -20.13 -13.29 -9.04
N GLN A 153 -20.14 -11.99 -8.76
CA GLN A 153 -20.05 -10.96 -9.81
C GLN A 153 -18.61 -10.61 -10.25
N ILE A 154 -17.64 -10.54 -9.33
CA ILE A 154 -16.32 -10.00 -9.68
C ILE A 154 -15.50 -10.98 -10.56
N PRO A 155 -15.01 -10.57 -11.75
CA PRO A 155 -14.12 -11.41 -12.57
C PRO A 155 -12.74 -11.58 -11.92
N ARG A 156 -11.89 -12.46 -12.46
CA ARG A 156 -10.48 -12.61 -11.99
C ARG A 156 -9.61 -11.41 -12.36
N VAL A 157 -9.94 -10.74 -13.46
CA VAL A 157 -9.28 -9.53 -13.97
C VAL A 157 -10.38 -8.50 -14.25
N PRO A 158 -10.37 -7.34 -13.56
CA PRO A 158 -11.45 -6.35 -13.66
C PRO A 158 -11.22 -5.42 -14.87
N TYR A 159 -11.69 -5.84 -16.04
CA TYR A 159 -11.80 -4.98 -17.21
C TYR A 159 -12.87 -3.90 -16.99
N ALA A 160 -12.66 -2.70 -17.54
CA ALA A 160 -13.59 -1.59 -17.40
C ALA A 160 -14.64 -1.59 -18.53
N GLU A 161 -15.92 -1.39 -18.20
CA GLU A 161 -16.98 -1.40 -19.21
C GLU A 161 -17.25 0.00 -19.79
N PRO A 162 -17.45 0.16 -21.12
CA PRO A 162 -17.88 1.40 -21.74
C PRO A 162 -19.15 1.98 -21.10
N LYS A 163 -20.09 1.11 -20.69
CA LYS A 163 -21.34 1.52 -20.03
C LYS A 163 -21.11 2.15 -18.66
N ALA A 164 -20.19 1.61 -17.86
CA ALA A 164 -19.85 2.18 -16.56
C ALA A 164 -19.20 3.57 -16.72
N ILE A 165 -18.29 3.71 -17.68
CA ILE A 165 -17.67 5.00 -18.02
C ILE A 165 -18.72 5.98 -18.55
N GLN A 166 -19.69 5.54 -19.35
CA GLN A 166 -20.78 6.40 -19.82
C GLN A 166 -21.61 6.98 -18.67
N THR A 167 -21.89 6.19 -17.62
CA THR A 167 -22.55 6.68 -16.40
C THR A 167 -21.67 7.66 -15.62
N VAL A 168 -20.36 7.43 -15.55
CA VAL A 168 -19.40 8.38 -14.95
C VAL A 168 -19.40 9.71 -15.71
N LEU A 169 -19.37 9.69 -17.04
CA LEU A 169 -19.42 10.90 -17.88
C LEU A 169 -20.74 11.67 -17.72
N GLN A 170 -21.87 10.99 -17.49
CA GLN A 170 -23.16 11.61 -17.17
C GLN A 170 -23.11 12.34 -15.83
N ILE A 171 -22.65 11.68 -14.76
CA ILE A 171 -22.53 12.25 -13.41
C ILE A 171 -21.57 13.46 -13.39
N VAL A 172 -20.43 13.38 -14.10
CA VAL A 172 -19.50 14.51 -14.22
C VAL A 172 -20.16 15.65 -15.01
N GLY A 173 -20.91 15.31 -16.06
CA GLY A 173 -21.62 16.24 -16.94
C GLY A 173 -22.57 17.22 -16.23
N GLU A 174 -23.16 16.82 -15.10
CA GLU A 174 -23.97 17.70 -14.24
C GLU A 174 -23.19 18.92 -13.72
N SER A 175 -21.87 18.77 -13.51
CA SER A 175 -20.97 19.79 -12.96
C SER A 175 -20.00 20.36 -14.00
N GLN A 176 -19.68 19.58 -15.04
CA GLN A 176 -18.73 19.89 -16.10
C GLN A 176 -19.32 19.47 -17.45
N PRO A 177 -20.18 20.29 -18.09
CA PRO A 177 -20.92 19.91 -19.30
C PRO A 177 -20.06 19.50 -20.51
N ALA A 178 -18.75 19.74 -20.49
CA ALA A 178 -17.81 19.21 -21.47
C ALA A 178 -17.71 17.68 -21.46
N ALA A 179 -17.87 17.02 -20.30
CA ALA A 179 -17.79 15.56 -20.18
C ALA A 179 -18.87 14.82 -20.97
N LEU A 180 -20.05 15.45 -21.17
CA LEU A 180 -21.15 14.92 -21.98
C LEU A 180 -20.81 14.80 -23.48
N LYS A 181 -19.68 15.36 -23.93
CA LYS A 181 -19.20 15.28 -25.32
C LYS A 181 -18.07 14.24 -25.51
N ALA A 182 -17.54 13.69 -24.42
CA ALA A 182 -16.53 12.64 -24.49
C ALA A 182 -17.18 11.28 -24.74
N ARG A 183 -16.42 10.35 -25.33
CA ARG A 183 -16.87 8.98 -25.61
C ARG A 183 -16.18 7.99 -24.64
N PRO A 184 -16.86 6.94 -24.16
CA PRO A 184 -16.27 5.98 -23.22
C PRO A 184 -14.94 5.37 -23.67
N GLU A 185 -14.78 5.12 -24.97
CA GLU A 185 -13.60 4.48 -25.56
C GLU A 185 -12.35 5.37 -25.48
N GLN A 186 -12.48 6.65 -25.12
CA GLN A 186 -11.34 7.55 -24.91
C GLN A 186 -10.66 7.34 -23.54
N PHE A 187 -11.28 6.58 -22.65
CA PHE A 187 -10.81 6.32 -21.28
C PHE A 187 -10.52 4.83 -21.02
N LEU A 188 -10.53 4.00 -22.07
CA LEU A 188 -10.27 2.57 -22.00
C LEU A 188 -8.89 2.23 -22.57
N ASP A 189 -7.97 1.81 -21.70
CA ASP A 189 -6.72 1.16 -22.08
C ASP A 189 -6.57 -0.19 -21.36
N ASP A 190 -7.07 -1.23 -22.01
CA ASP A 190 -6.99 -2.61 -21.53
C ASP A 190 -5.60 -3.25 -21.75
N SER A 191 -4.65 -2.57 -22.40
CA SER A 191 -3.37 -3.17 -22.82
C SER A 191 -2.54 -3.66 -21.63
N PHE A 192 -2.62 -2.97 -20.49
CA PHE A 192 -1.96 -3.36 -19.25
C PHE A 192 -2.56 -4.63 -18.63
N LEU A 193 -3.89 -4.79 -18.66
CA LEU A 193 -4.57 -6.00 -18.17
C LEU A 193 -4.31 -7.20 -19.08
N GLN A 194 -4.38 -7.00 -20.40
CA GLN A 194 -4.02 -8.03 -21.38
C GLN A 194 -2.55 -8.45 -21.27
N LYS A 195 -1.62 -7.50 -21.05
CA LYS A 195 -0.21 -7.77 -20.75
C LYS A 195 -0.08 -8.60 -19.46
N LEU A 196 -0.85 -8.26 -18.42
CA LEU A 196 -0.79 -8.95 -17.14
C LEU A 196 -1.26 -10.41 -17.26
N GLU A 197 -2.34 -10.69 -18.00
CA GLU A 197 -2.76 -12.06 -18.30
C GLU A 197 -1.72 -12.81 -19.15
N ARG A 198 -1.23 -12.21 -20.24
CA ARG A 198 -0.20 -12.81 -21.12
C ARG A 198 1.13 -13.07 -20.41
N SER A 199 1.45 -12.32 -19.35
CA SER A 199 2.67 -12.52 -18.55
C SER A 199 2.64 -13.77 -17.65
N GLY A 200 1.50 -14.48 -17.57
CA GLY A 200 1.32 -15.62 -16.68
C GLY A 200 1.06 -15.26 -15.21
N PHE A 201 1.17 -13.99 -14.81
CA PHE A 201 0.91 -13.53 -13.42
C PHE A 201 -0.45 -14.00 -12.90
N VAL A 202 -1.51 -13.84 -13.71
CA VAL A 202 -2.87 -14.28 -13.37
C VAL A 202 -3.00 -15.80 -13.38
N GLY A 203 -2.18 -16.52 -14.15
CA GLY A 203 -2.12 -17.99 -14.12
C GLY A 203 -1.53 -18.50 -12.80
N GLY A 204 -0.32 -18.02 -12.46
CA GLY A 204 0.44 -18.46 -11.30
C GLY A 204 -0.24 -18.18 -9.96
N LEU A 205 -1.03 -17.11 -9.84
CA LEU A 205 -1.87 -16.89 -8.66
C LEU A 205 -2.83 -18.05 -8.40
N TYR A 206 -3.45 -18.60 -9.46
CA TYR A 206 -4.42 -19.70 -9.36
C TYR A 206 -3.80 -21.10 -9.59
N GLY A 207 -2.47 -21.24 -9.50
CA GLY A 207 -1.79 -22.53 -9.59
C GLY A 207 -1.83 -23.18 -10.99
N ARG A 208 -1.67 -22.38 -12.05
CA ARG A 208 -1.39 -22.84 -13.43
C ARG A 208 -0.09 -22.27 -13.93
#